data_AF-A0A8S2VAE3-F1
#
_entry.id   AF-A0A8S2VAE3-F1
#
_cell.length_a   1.000
_cell.length_b   1.000
_cell.length_c   1.000
_cell.angle_alpha   90.00
_cell.angle_beta   90.00
_cell.angle_gamma   90.00
#
_symmetry.space_group_name_H-M   'P 1'
#
loop_
_entity.id
_entity.type
_entity.pdbx_description
1 polymer ?
#
loop_
_entity_poly.entity_id
_entity_poly.type
_entity_poly.pdbx_seq_one_letter_code
_entity_poly.pdbx_strand_id
1 'polypeptide(L)'
;IVYDHLGDLLRCLITLDECFRANAQVAEKCPAFKRIITSIKNNVDKVQIDLSRLPSFEKILAVLEGQLLDGRIFQNCIEQIFDTTVIVTKNPLLQEEFALMIRQLLSTIEPKLGEFHELDGRLKYVGVCALFCLHYQLYRVDDKRQFKAIWDVYKKIPIVHLCGNISWAASRFLLEKYPQFSRLLDKKAIQAVEQQRITYLQSKESSLTKDLQKSYLDVLSWLVRMESNVTTDDSNQNALLNDVLKKTSLLMQGLLHAYTLSHTVKTLISLHSTLQLAIKSECMLILYRYTELLKVIETTYHRHAMAIAPYFNAIMQYHSQRLLKIIAIAKKRITSGTDKRFTDKQVDVLAALVLAESCLNGPCTKERLLIFRLAFSFGSRLKTCRDDEMIAIEEALRKVESLASFSEKLHAACDTTFLYWEQNSFRLYLQDLFLTVRDPHRLHFIFAALRDCVSSLRAIRHDKPEKLIKTYKNEIMKMFDQFFLQELFKTIEDDLRCLCHAHLEVGDRSVFKPNFRDVTPFLDVKPIRCFDEFVSIKGAIESYLDKIFYDYTTASSTDWNTYSEMRNLASQKYGLDLHEPHLPSKTLEQVVH
;
A
#
# COMPACT_ATOMS: atom_id res chain seq x y z
N ILE A 1 -6.69 18.87 -15.40
CA ILE A 1 -7.13 19.19 -14.01
C ILE A 1 -8.58 18.76 -13.79
N VAL A 2 -9.56 19.42 -14.44
CA VAL A 2 -10.98 19.08 -14.24
C VAL A 2 -11.24 17.60 -14.56
N TYR A 3 -10.76 17.14 -15.71
CA TYR A 3 -10.85 15.74 -16.10
C TYR A 3 -10.05 14.79 -15.19
N ASP A 4 -8.93 15.23 -14.60
CA ASP A 4 -8.16 14.41 -13.64
C ASP A 4 -9.01 14.14 -12.39
N HIS A 5 -9.59 15.20 -11.81
CA HIS A 5 -10.47 15.09 -10.64
C HIS A 5 -11.78 14.36 -10.95
N LEU A 6 -12.33 14.55 -12.15
CA LEU A 6 -13.49 13.77 -12.59
C LEU A 6 -13.14 12.28 -12.70
N GLY A 7 -11.96 11.96 -13.25
CA GLY A 7 -11.44 10.59 -13.28
C GLY A 7 -11.24 9.99 -11.89
N ASP A 8 -10.69 10.76 -10.94
CA ASP A 8 -10.54 10.33 -9.54
C ASP A 8 -11.90 10.10 -8.86
N LEU A 9 -12.88 10.99 -9.09
CA LEU A 9 -14.24 10.83 -8.57
C LEU A 9 -14.90 9.56 -9.11
N LEU A 10 -14.86 9.36 -10.43
CA LEU A 10 -15.44 8.18 -11.06
C LEU A 10 -14.71 6.90 -10.63
N ARG A 11 -13.39 6.94 -10.44
CA ARG A 11 -12.63 5.82 -9.85
C ARG A 11 -13.17 5.46 -8.48
N CYS A 12 -13.44 6.43 -7.60
CA CYS A 12 -14.01 6.15 -6.28
C CYS A 12 -15.35 5.40 -6.40
N LEU A 13 -16.21 5.77 -7.35
CA LEU A 13 -17.48 5.05 -7.59
C LEU A 13 -17.25 3.62 -8.07
N ILE A 14 -16.28 3.40 -8.97
CA ILE A 14 -15.87 2.06 -9.41
C ILE A 14 -15.34 1.24 -8.22
N THR A 15 -14.51 1.85 -7.36
CA THR A 15 -13.99 1.17 -6.17
C THR A 15 -15.12 0.73 -5.23
N LEU A 16 -16.12 1.57 -5.01
CA LEU A 16 -17.30 1.21 -4.21
C LEU A 16 -18.08 0.05 -4.85
N ASP A 17 -18.32 0.09 -6.16
CA ASP A 17 -18.98 -1.00 -6.87
C ASP A 17 -18.23 -2.33 -6.71
N GLU A 18 -16.90 -2.31 -6.85
CA GLU A 18 -16.08 -3.50 -6.66
C GLU A 18 -16.04 -4.00 -5.21
N CYS A 19 -16.13 -3.11 -4.22
CA CYS A 19 -16.27 -3.51 -2.82
C CYS A 19 -17.57 -4.29 -2.57
N PHE A 20 -18.69 -3.85 -3.15
CA PHE A 20 -19.97 -4.57 -3.04
C PHE A 20 -19.94 -5.91 -3.78
N ARG A 21 -19.36 -5.95 -5.00
CA ARG A 21 -19.26 -7.17 -5.81
C ARG A 21 -18.38 -8.24 -5.18
N ALA A 22 -17.27 -7.85 -4.57
CA ALA A 22 -16.38 -8.78 -3.89
C ALA A 22 -16.99 -9.36 -2.60
N ASN A 23 -18.01 -8.70 -2.04
CA ASN A 23 -18.64 -9.12 -0.80
C ASN A 23 -19.73 -10.17 -1.04
N ALA A 24 -19.31 -11.44 -1.11
CA ALA A 24 -20.22 -12.58 -1.28
C ALA A 24 -21.33 -12.64 -0.21
N GLN A 25 -21.05 -12.17 1.02
CA GLN A 25 -22.01 -12.18 2.11
C GLN A 25 -23.19 -11.25 1.86
N VAL A 26 -22.97 -10.08 1.25
CA VAL A 26 -24.04 -9.15 0.88
C VAL A 26 -24.92 -9.76 -0.20
N ALA A 27 -24.30 -10.35 -1.23
CA ALA A 27 -25.00 -11.00 -2.34
C ALA A 27 -25.85 -12.20 -1.87
N GLU A 28 -25.38 -12.96 -0.88
CA GLU A 28 -26.11 -14.12 -0.33
C GLU A 28 -27.19 -13.73 0.69
N LYS A 29 -26.87 -12.84 1.64
CA LYS A 29 -27.74 -12.52 2.76
C LYS A 29 -28.87 -11.56 2.40
N CYS A 30 -28.67 -10.67 1.42
CA CYS A 30 -29.72 -9.73 1.01
C CYS A 30 -30.96 -10.44 0.44
N PRO A 31 -30.84 -11.40 -0.50
CA PRO A 31 -31.98 -12.20 -0.95
C PRO A 31 -32.62 -13.03 0.18
N ALA A 32 -31.83 -13.60 1.09
CA ALA A 32 -32.35 -14.35 2.23
C ALA A 32 -33.18 -13.46 3.16
N PHE A 33 -32.69 -12.25 3.47
CA PHE A 33 -33.42 -11.26 4.26
C PHE A 33 -34.74 -10.85 3.61
N LYS A 34 -34.77 -10.67 2.28
CA LYS A 34 -36.02 -10.41 1.54
C LYS A 34 -37.02 -11.54 1.68
N ARG A 35 -36.59 -12.81 1.58
CA ARG A 35 -37.49 -13.97 1.79
C ARG A 35 -38.09 -13.97 3.20
N ILE A 36 -37.32 -13.57 4.21
CA ILE A 36 -37.81 -13.42 5.59
C ILE A 36 -38.88 -12.34 5.65
N ILE A 37 -38.65 -11.16 5.05
CA ILE A 37 -39.65 -10.08 5.01
C ILE A 37 -40.94 -10.53 4.33
N THR A 38 -40.84 -11.23 3.20
CA THR A 38 -42.01 -11.78 2.51
C THR A 38 -42.73 -12.82 3.37
N SER A 39 -42.00 -13.62 4.17
CA SER A 39 -42.59 -14.60 5.09
C SER A 39 -43.31 -13.96 6.29
N ILE A 40 -42.83 -12.80 6.76
CA ILE A 40 -43.48 -12.03 7.85
C ILE A 40 -44.89 -11.59 7.44
N LYS A 41 -45.11 -11.26 6.16
CA LYS A 41 -46.46 -10.96 5.63
C LYS A 41 -47.44 -12.11 5.84
N ASN A 42 -46.96 -13.34 5.84
CA ASN A 42 -47.78 -14.54 6.00
C ASN A 42 -47.93 -14.98 7.47
N ASN A 43 -47.18 -14.37 8.40
CA ASN A 43 -47.15 -14.72 9.83
C ASN A 43 -47.26 -13.47 10.72
N VAL A 44 -48.21 -12.60 10.39
CA VAL A 44 -48.42 -11.30 11.04
C VAL A 44 -48.61 -11.44 12.56
N ASP A 45 -49.34 -12.46 13.00
CA ASP A 45 -49.69 -12.66 14.42
C ASP A 45 -48.48 -12.92 15.33
N LYS A 46 -47.34 -13.30 14.75
CA LYS A 46 -46.11 -13.63 15.50
C LYS A 46 -45.14 -12.46 15.62
N VAL A 47 -45.37 -11.35 14.92
CA VAL A 47 -44.39 -10.26 14.78
C VAL A 47 -45.07 -8.92 15.05
N GLN A 48 -44.66 -8.23 16.12
CA GLN A 48 -45.16 -6.89 16.49
C GLN A 48 -44.64 -5.79 15.54
N ILE A 49 -44.97 -5.88 14.24
CA ILE A 49 -44.58 -4.88 13.23
C ILE A 49 -45.83 -4.17 12.70
N ASP A 50 -45.73 -2.86 12.58
CA ASP A 50 -46.70 -2.01 11.88
C ASP A 50 -46.69 -2.34 10.38
N LEU A 51 -47.68 -3.12 9.92
CA LEU A 51 -47.82 -3.55 8.54
C LEU A 51 -47.93 -2.39 7.54
N SER A 52 -48.36 -1.21 7.97
CA SER A 52 -48.47 -0.03 7.09
C SER A 52 -47.10 0.47 6.59
N ARG A 53 -46.03 0.19 7.34
CA ARG A 53 -44.65 0.61 6.99
C ARG A 53 -43.92 -0.38 6.09
N LEU A 54 -44.43 -1.60 5.98
CA LEU A 54 -43.78 -2.70 5.26
C LEU A 54 -43.59 -2.41 3.76
N PRO A 55 -44.58 -1.86 3.02
CA PRO A 55 -44.39 -1.52 1.60
C PRO A 55 -43.31 -0.45 1.38
N SER A 56 -43.25 0.55 2.27
CA SER A 56 -42.23 1.60 2.24
C SER A 56 -40.84 1.02 2.47
N PHE A 57 -40.71 0.06 3.39
CA PHE A 57 -39.46 -0.63 3.67
C PHE A 57 -39.00 -1.52 2.49
N GLU A 58 -39.92 -2.27 1.88
CA GLU A 58 -39.63 -3.07 0.67
C GLU A 58 -39.17 -2.18 -0.49
N LYS A 59 -39.79 -1.01 -0.68
CA LYS A 59 -39.36 -0.03 -1.67
C LYS A 59 -37.94 0.46 -1.41
N ILE A 60 -37.60 0.77 -0.16
CA ILE A 60 -36.22 1.17 0.21
C ILE A 60 -35.23 0.04 -0.08
N LEU A 61 -35.57 -1.20 0.27
CA LEU A 61 -34.72 -2.36 -0.01
C LEU A 61 -34.51 -2.61 -1.51
N ALA A 62 -35.56 -2.45 -2.32
CA ALA A 62 -35.46 -2.57 -3.77
C ALA A 62 -34.56 -1.47 -4.38
N VAL A 63 -34.66 -0.24 -3.87
CA VAL A 63 -33.79 0.87 -4.25
C VAL A 63 -32.34 0.59 -3.84
N LEU A 64 -32.09 0.14 -2.60
CA LEU A 64 -30.76 -0.20 -2.12
C LEU A 64 -30.10 -1.29 -2.97
N GLU A 65 -30.85 -2.34 -3.33
CA GLU A 65 -30.33 -3.39 -4.20
C GLU A 65 -29.98 -2.84 -5.59
N GLY A 66 -30.96 -2.26 -6.29
CA GLY A 66 -30.78 -1.81 -7.67
C GLY A 66 -29.85 -0.61 -7.85
N GLN A 67 -29.56 0.15 -6.78
CA GLN A 67 -28.69 1.33 -6.85
C GLN A 67 -27.33 1.17 -6.18
N LEU A 68 -27.24 0.40 -5.09
CA LEU A 68 -26.04 0.31 -4.25
C LEU A 68 -25.47 -1.11 -4.25
N LEU A 69 -26.25 -2.11 -3.83
CA LEU A 69 -25.75 -3.46 -3.56
C LEU A 69 -25.40 -4.25 -4.83
N ASP A 70 -26.05 -3.96 -5.95
CA ASP A 70 -25.77 -4.58 -7.25
C ASP A 70 -24.48 -4.04 -7.91
N GLY A 71 -23.73 -3.16 -7.23
CA GLY A 71 -22.53 -2.53 -7.79
C GLY A 71 -22.84 -1.74 -9.06
N ARG A 72 -23.87 -0.88 -8.98
CA ARG A 72 -24.36 0.00 -10.07
C ARG A 72 -24.12 1.48 -9.79
N ILE A 73 -23.35 1.84 -8.77
CA ILE A 73 -23.10 3.22 -8.35
C ILE A 73 -22.46 4.01 -9.49
N PHE A 74 -21.43 3.45 -10.13
CA PHE A 74 -20.78 4.08 -11.28
C PHE A 74 -21.76 4.22 -12.47
N GLN A 75 -22.50 3.15 -12.79
CA GLN A 75 -23.44 3.17 -13.91
C GLN A 75 -24.51 4.26 -13.71
N ASN A 76 -25.15 4.25 -12.54
CA ASN A 76 -26.18 5.23 -12.18
C ASN A 76 -25.65 6.66 -12.17
N CYS A 77 -24.34 6.88 -12.00
CA CYS A 77 -23.72 8.19 -12.10
C CYS A 77 -23.58 8.63 -13.57
N ILE A 78 -23.07 7.77 -14.44
CA ILE A 78 -22.82 8.14 -15.84
C ILE A 78 -24.09 8.14 -16.69
N GLU A 79 -25.17 7.49 -16.26
CA GLU A 79 -26.45 7.43 -16.99
C GLU A 79 -27.42 8.56 -16.64
N GLN A 80 -27.01 9.52 -15.80
CA GLN A 80 -27.86 10.65 -15.42
C GLN A 80 -28.18 11.56 -16.62
N ILE A 81 -29.25 12.34 -16.47
CA ILE A 81 -29.61 13.36 -17.46
C ILE A 81 -28.73 14.58 -17.21
N PHE A 82 -27.75 14.80 -18.10
CA PHE A 82 -26.81 15.92 -17.98
C PHE A 82 -27.31 17.21 -18.66
N ASP A 83 -28.25 17.12 -19.60
CA ASP A 83 -28.81 18.26 -20.33
C ASP A 83 -29.87 19.01 -19.51
N THR A 84 -29.50 19.48 -18.31
CA THR A 84 -30.41 20.21 -17.40
C THR A 84 -30.23 21.72 -17.52
N THR A 85 -29.05 22.21 -17.16
CA THR A 85 -28.72 23.66 -17.16
C THR A 85 -28.01 24.08 -18.44
N VAL A 86 -27.23 23.16 -19.03
CA VAL A 86 -26.43 23.38 -20.24
C VAL A 86 -26.58 22.15 -21.12
N ILE A 87 -26.63 22.34 -22.44
CA ILE A 87 -26.64 21.24 -23.40
C ILE A 87 -25.23 20.65 -23.48
N VAL A 88 -25.06 19.44 -22.94
CA VAL A 88 -23.79 18.72 -22.87
C VAL A 88 -23.70 17.70 -24.01
N THR A 89 -24.76 16.91 -24.22
CA THR A 89 -24.74 15.74 -25.13
C THR A 89 -24.61 16.13 -26.61
N LYS A 90 -25.05 17.33 -26.98
CA LYS A 90 -25.01 17.87 -28.35
C LYS A 90 -23.92 18.93 -28.57
N ASN A 91 -22.96 19.05 -27.66
CA ASN A 91 -21.88 20.04 -27.77
C ASN A 91 -20.64 19.43 -28.46
N PRO A 92 -20.38 19.73 -29.75
CA PRO A 92 -19.30 19.10 -30.50
C PRO A 92 -17.90 19.55 -30.03
N LEU A 93 -17.76 20.79 -29.56
CA LEU A 93 -16.49 21.30 -29.04
C LEU A 93 -16.11 20.58 -27.74
N LEU A 94 -17.08 20.41 -26.84
CA LEU A 94 -16.85 19.68 -25.59
C LEU A 94 -16.52 18.21 -25.87
N GLN A 95 -17.21 17.60 -26.82
CA GLN A 95 -16.94 16.22 -27.25
C GLN A 95 -15.49 16.04 -27.73
N GLU A 96 -15.03 16.89 -28.65
CA GLU A 96 -13.68 16.80 -29.22
C GLU A 96 -12.60 17.02 -28.16
N GLU A 97 -12.77 18.05 -27.31
CA GLU A 97 -11.86 18.34 -26.19
C GLU A 97 -11.82 17.20 -25.17
N PHE A 98 -12.98 16.60 -24.86
CA PHE A 98 -13.05 15.45 -23.94
C PHE A 98 -12.30 14.24 -24.53
N ALA A 99 -12.54 13.90 -25.79
CA ALA A 99 -11.83 12.80 -26.46
C ALA A 99 -10.30 13.06 -26.54
N LEU A 100 -9.88 14.29 -26.83
CA LEU A 100 -8.48 14.71 -26.83
C LEU A 100 -7.85 14.57 -25.43
N MET A 101 -8.56 14.98 -24.38
CA MET A 101 -8.06 14.88 -23.01
C MET A 101 -7.86 13.42 -22.58
N ILE A 102 -8.79 12.51 -22.88
CA ILE A 102 -8.63 11.09 -22.56
C ILE A 102 -7.38 10.52 -23.26
N ARG A 103 -7.11 10.91 -24.52
CA ARG A 103 -5.90 10.50 -25.27
C ARG A 103 -4.62 11.02 -24.61
N GLN A 104 -4.60 12.29 -24.19
CA GLN A 104 -3.46 12.91 -23.51
C GLN A 104 -3.17 12.29 -22.14
N LEU A 105 -4.22 11.96 -21.37
CA LEU A 105 -4.07 11.28 -20.10
C LEU A 105 -3.46 9.89 -20.29
N LEU A 106 -4.00 9.12 -21.24
CA LEU A 106 -3.48 7.79 -21.54
C LEU A 106 -2.02 7.85 -22.02
N SER A 107 -1.67 8.76 -22.94
CA SER A 107 -0.30 8.88 -23.43
C SER A 107 0.71 9.30 -22.37
N THR A 108 0.27 9.97 -21.30
CA THR A 108 1.12 10.38 -20.18
C THR A 108 1.36 9.24 -19.18
N ILE A 109 0.38 8.35 -19.04
CA ILE A 109 0.36 7.28 -18.02
C ILE A 109 0.92 5.97 -18.59
N GLU A 110 0.42 5.54 -19.75
CA GLU A 110 0.68 4.23 -20.36
C GLU A 110 2.17 3.90 -20.53
N PRO A 111 3.06 4.83 -20.93
CA PRO A 111 4.48 4.53 -21.11
C PRO A 111 5.22 4.16 -19.82
N LYS A 112 4.66 4.53 -18.65
CA LYS A 112 5.28 4.29 -17.34
C LYS A 112 4.72 3.05 -16.65
N LEU A 113 3.57 2.53 -17.08
CA LEU A 113 2.91 1.41 -16.41
C LEU A 113 3.77 0.15 -16.51
N GLY A 114 4.06 -0.48 -15.36
CA GLY A 114 4.91 -1.67 -15.29
C GLY A 114 6.41 -1.40 -15.34
N GLU A 115 6.83 -0.13 -15.43
CA GLU A 115 8.24 0.29 -15.45
C GLU A 115 8.70 0.78 -14.07
N PHE A 116 10.01 0.87 -13.86
CA PHE A 116 10.59 1.35 -12.58
C PHE A 116 10.18 2.78 -12.20
N HIS A 117 9.86 3.62 -13.20
CA HIS A 117 9.49 5.03 -13.01
C HIS A 117 7.99 5.21 -12.72
N GLU A 118 7.26 4.12 -12.46
CA GLU A 118 5.84 4.12 -12.13
C GLU A 118 5.59 4.60 -10.68
N LEU A 119 4.67 5.54 -10.51
CA LEU A 119 4.14 5.95 -9.20
C LEU A 119 2.66 5.52 -9.10
N ASP A 120 1.75 6.46 -8.94
CA ASP A 120 0.29 6.29 -8.84
C ASP A 120 -0.43 6.05 -10.19
N GLY A 121 0.30 5.61 -11.22
CA GLY A 121 -0.20 5.49 -12.60
C GLY A 121 -1.37 4.52 -12.75
N ARG A 122 -1.38 3.42 -11.99
CA ARG A 122 -2.42 2.37 -12.10
C ARG A 122 -3.80 2.86 -11.70
N LEU A 123 -3.90 3.63 -10.61
CA LEU A 123 -5.18 4.20 -10.16
C LEU A 123 -5.68 5.28 -11.12
N LYS A 124 -4.77 6.07 -11.71
CA LYS A 124 -5.13 7.05 -12.75
C LYS A 124 -5.66 6.36 -14.00
N TYR A 125 -5.10 5.22 -14.38
CA TYR A 125 -5.59 4.43 -15.50
C TYR A 125 -7.04 3.94 -15.30
N VAL A 126 -7.44 3.56 -14.07
CA VAL A 126 -8.86 3.27 -13.76
C VAL A 126 -9.75 4.48 -14.07
N GLY A 127 -9.31 5.68 -13.67
CA GLY A 127 -10.00 6.94 -13.99
C GLY A 127 -10.09 7.21 -15.50
N VAL A 128 -9.04 6.92 -16.27
CA VAL A 128 -9.06 7.02 -17.74
C VAL A 128 -10.11 6.09 -18.36
N CYS A 129 -10.18 4.83 -17.89
CA CYS A 129 -11.23 3.90 -18.34
C CYS A 129 -12.63 4.41 -17.99
N ALA A 130 -12.80 5.00 -16.81
CA ALA A 130 -14.07 5.57 -16.37
C ALA A 130 -14.51 6.77 -17.23
N LEU A 131 -13.58 7.69 -17.52
CA LEU A 131 -13.80 8.84 -18.40
C LEU A 131 -14.16 8.41 -19.82
N PHE A 132 -13.52 7.35 -20.33
CA PHE A 132 -13.85 6.77 -21.64
C PHE A 132 -15.31 6.26 -21.68
N CYS A 133 -15.75 5.53 -20.65
CA CYS A 133 -17.14 5.10 -20.54
C CYS A 133 -18.12 6.29 -20.43
N LEU A 134 -17.79 7.33 -19.66
CA LEU A 134 -18.62 8.54 -19.56
C LEU A 134 -18.72 9.27 -20.90
N HIS A 135 -17.59 9.47 -21.60
CA HIS A 135 -17.58 10.11 -22.92
C HIS A 135 -18.52 9.38 -23.88
N TYR A 136 -18.46 8.05 -23.92
CA TYR A 136 -19.40 7.30 -24.74
C TYR A 136 -20.85 7.45 -24.30
N GLN A 137 -21.12 7.40 -22.99
CA GLN A 137 -22.49 7.51 -22.49
C GLN A 137 -23.13 8.87 -22.85
N LEU A 138 -22.33 9.94 -22.87
CA LEU A 138 -22.75 11.28 -23.26
C LEU A 138 -22.99 11.43 -24.76
N TYR A 139 -22.06 10.94 -25.60
CA TYR A 139 -22.03 11.28 -27.03
C TYR A 139 -22.41 10.16 -27.98
N ARG A 140 -22.43 8.91 -27.50
CA ARG A 140 -22.70 7.70 -28.32
C ARG A 140 -21.77 7.55 -29.53
N VAL A 141 -20.54 8.05 -29.42
CA VAL A 141 -19.52 7.96 -30.48
C VAL A 141 -18.48 6.90 -30.14
N ASP A 142 -18.23 6.04 -31.13
CA ASP A 142 -17.34 4.90 -31.04
C ASP A 142 -15.93 5.23 -31.58
N ASP A 143 -14.94 5.40 -30.69
CA ASP A 143 -13.52 5.50 -31.09
C ASP A 143 -12.79 4.16 -30.92
N LYS A 144 -12.73 3.39 -32.01
CA LYS A 144 -12.06 2.08 -32.04
C LYS A 144 -10.56 2.15 -31.76
N ARG A 145 -9.90 3.23 -32.17
CA ARG A 145 -8.45 3.39 -31.99
C ARG A 145 -8.14 3.67 -30.53
N GLN A 146 -8.89 4.57 -29.91
CA GLN A 146 -8.77 4.88 -28.49
C GLN A 146 -9.15 3.68 -27.62
N PHE A 147 -10.24 2.98 -27.95
CA PHE A 147 -10.61 1.75 -27.25
C PHE A 147 -9.48 0.72 -27.27
N LYS A 148 -8.89 0.45 -28.46
CA LYS A 148 -7.79 -0.50 -28.59
C LYS A 148 -6.58 -0.09 -27.75
N ALA A 149 -6.24 1.20 -27.75
CA ALA A 149 -5.14 1.73 -26.93
C ALA A 149 -5.39 1.54 -25.43
N ILE A 150 -6.62 1.75 -24.95
CA ILE A 150 -7.00 1.50 -23.56
C ILE A 150 -7.00 0.00 -23.26
N TRP A 151 -7.55 -0.82 -24.16
CA TRP A 151 -7.64 -2.26 -24.01
C TRP A 151 -6.25 -2.88 -23.86
N ASP A 152 -5.33 -2.60 -24.78
CA ASP A 152 -4.00 -3.23 -24.86
C ASP A 152 -3.11 -3.01 -23.61
N VAL A 153 -3.47 -2.09 -22.70
CA VAL A 153 -2.79 -1.87 -21.42
C VAL A 153 -2.74 -3.13 -20.54
N TYR A 154 -3.68 -4.08 -20.70
CA TYR A 154 -3.66 -5.36 -19.98
C TYR A 154 -2.35 -6.14 -20.16
N LYS A 155 -1.63 -5.91 -21.28
CA LYS A 155 -0.34 -6.55 -21.57
C LYS A 155 0.76 -6.09 -20.61
N LYS A 156 0.69 -4.83 -20.16
CA LYS A 156 1.65 -4.23 -19.20
C LYS A 156 1.21 -4.48 -17.76
N ILE A 157 -0.06 -4.20 -17.46
CA ILE A 157 -0.65 -4.36 -16.13
C ILE A 157 -1.93 -5.21 -16.20
N PRO A 158 -1.85 -6.52 -15.90
CA PRO A 158 -2.99 -7.43 -16.07
C PRO A 158 -4.12 -7.18 -15.06
N ILE A 159 -3.81 -6.54 -13.94
CA ILE A 159 -4.74 -6.24 -12.85
C ILE A 159 -4.29 -5.00 -12.06
N VAL A 160 -5.24 -4.29 -11.48
CA VAL A 160 -5.01 -3.12 -10.63
C VAL A 160 -5.56 -3.40 -9.23
N HIS A 161 -4.74 -3.23 -8.21
CA HIS A 161 -5.19 -3.19 -6.82
C HIS A 161 -5.86 -1.85 -6.53
N LEU A 162 -7.08 -1.87 -5.98
CA LEU A 162 -7.83 -0.64 -5.66
C LEU A 162 -7.64 -0.25 -4.20
N CYS A 163 -8.04 -1.13 -3.28
CA CYS A 163 -7.94 -0.93 -1.84
C CYS A 163 -8.13 -2.28 -1.12
N GLY A 164 -7.48 -2.48 0.03
CA GLY A 164 -7.66 -3.68 0.83
C GLY A 164 -7.37 -4.98 0.05
N ASN A 165 -8.34 -5.88 -0.06
CA ASN A 165 -8.30 -7.08 -0.91
C ASN A 165 -9.04 -6.92 -2.25
N ILE A 166 -9.46 -5.70 -2.61
CA ILE A 166 -10.25 -5.43 -3.82
C ILE A 166 -9.33 -5.19 -5.00
N SER A 167 -9.48 -6.02 -6.03
CA SER A 167 -8.77 -5.92 -7.29
C SER A 167 -9.71 -5.65 -8.46
N TRP A 168 -9.21 -4.96 -9.47
CA TRP A 168 -9.96 -4.54 -10.64
C TRP A 168 -9.21 -4.85 -11.93
N ALA A 169 -9.95 -5.30 -12.94
CA ALA A 169 -9.42 -5.59 -14.26
C ALA A 169 -10.13 -4.75 -15.31
N ALA A 170 -9.35 -3.98 -16.08
CA ALA A 170 -9.87 -3.09 -17.11
C ALA A 170 -10.68 -3.83 -18.17
N SER A 171 -10.22 -4.99 -18.62
CA SER A 171 -10.92 -5.78 -19.63
C SER A 171 -12.32 -6.21 -19.17
N ARG A 172 -12.47 -6.69 -17.92
CA ARG A 172 -13.76 -7.06 -17.34
C ARG A 172 -14.68 -5.84 -17.28
N PHE A 173 -14.16 -4.73 -16.75
CA PHE A 173 -14.91 -3.49 -16.62
C PHE A 173 -15.40 -2.96 -17.97
N LEU A 174 -14.52 -2.89 -18.97
CA LEU A 174 -14.87 -2.39 -20.31
C LEU A 174 -15.89 -3.30 -21.01
N LEU A 175 -15.77 -4.63 -20.87
CA LEU A 175 -16.74 -5.57 -21.42
C LEU A 175 -18.12 -5.43 -20.77
N GLU A 176 -18.17 -5.22 -19.46
CA GLU A 176 -19.41 -5.06 -18.70
C GLU A 176 -20.09 -3.72 -19.03
N LYS A 177 -19.33 -2.62 -19.00
CA LYS A 177 -19.86 -1.25 -19.17
C LYS A 177 -20.04 -0.86 -20.63
N TYR A 178 -19.44 -1.62 -21.56
CA TYR A 178 -19.49 -1.32 -22.99
C TYR A 178 -19.72 -2.58 -23.84
N PRO A 179 -20.92 -3.21 -23.76
CA PRO A 179 -21.20 -4.46 -24.47
C PRO A 179 -21.14 -4.31 -25.99
N GLN A 180 -21.36 -3.11 -26.54
CA GLN A 180 -21.35 -2.89 -27.99
C GLN A 180 -19.97 -3.14 -28.61
N PHE A 181 -18.90 -2.91 -27.86
CA PHE A 181 -17.52 -3.20 -28.31
C PHE A 181 -17.10 -4.65 -28.07
N SER A 182 -17.83 -5.41 -27.25
CA SER A 182 -17.63 -6.86 -27.22
C SER A 182 -17.87 -7.50 -28.59
N ARG A 183 -18.68 -6.86 -29.47
CA ARG A 183 -18.89 -7.27 -30.87
C ARG A 183 -17.69 -6.95 -31.77
N LEU A 184 -16.82 -6.02 -31.37
CA LEU A 184 -15.60 -5.65 -32.08
C LEU A 184 -14.40 -6.50 -31.64
N LEU A 185 -14.52 -7.22 -30.53
CA LEU A 185 -13.53 -8.16 -30.02
C LEU A 185 -13.92 -9.57 -30.45
N ASP A 186 -12.99 -10.30 -31.07
CA ASP A 186 -13.20 -11.72 -31.33
C ASP A 186 -13.00 -12.54 -30.05
N LYS A 187 -13.51 -13.78 -30.03
CA LYS A 187 -13.33 -14.68 -28.87
C LYS A 187 -11.84 -14.88 -28.53
N LYS A 188 -10.96 -14.81 -29.53
CA LYS A 188 -9.51 -14.92 -29.35
C LYS A 188 -8.94 -13.73 -28.56
N ALA A 189 -9.37 -12.50 -28.84
CA ALA A 189 -8.91 -11.32 -28.10
C ALA A 189 -9.32 -11.37 -26.62
N ILE A 190 -10.51 -11.89 -26.31
CA ILE A 190 -10.96 -12.07 -24.92
C ILE A 190 -10.13 -13.18 -24.23
N GLN A 191 -9.96 -14.32 -24.89
CA GLN A 191 -9.13 -15.42 -24.37
C GLN A 191 -7.66 -15.02 -24.17
N ALA A 192 -7.13 -14.16 -25.03
CA ALA A 192 -5.76 -13.65 -24.92
C ALA A 192 -5.54 -12.85 -23.63
N VAL A 193 -6.57 -12.18 -23.09
CA VAL A 193 -6.46 -11.47 -21.82
C VAL A 193 -6.30 -12.44 -20.66
N GLU A 194 -7.16 -13.48 -20.59
CA GLU A 194 -7.06 -14.49 -19.53
C GLU A 194 -5.73 -15.24 -19.61
N GLN A 195 -5.32 -15.64 -20.81
CA GLN A 195 -4.03 -16.29 -21.02
C GLN A 195 -2.86 -15.39 -20.60
N GLN A 196 -2.93 -14.09 -20.89
CA GLN A 196 -1.90 -13.14 -20.48
C GLN A 196 -1.78 -13.02 -18.95
N ARG A 197 -2.89 -13.10 -18.19
CA ARG A 197 -2.81 -13.09 -16.72
C ARG A 197 -2.05 -14.29 -16.18
N ILE A 198 -2.36 -15.47 -16.72
CA ILE A 198 -1.69 -16.73 -16.33
C ILE A 198 -0.21 -16.67 -16.70
N THR A 199 0.12 -16.28 -17.93
CA THR A 199 1.50 -16.18 -18.40
C THR A 199 2.29 -15.11 -17.64
N TYR A 200 1.68 -13.96 -17.33
CA TYR A 200 2.30 -12.92 -16.51
C TYR A 200 2.63 -13.44 -15.11
N LEU A 201 1.68 -14.13 -14.46
CA LEU A 201 1.88 -14.69 -13.13
C LEU A 201 3.02 -15.71 -13.13
N GLN A 202 3.00 -16.68 -14.04
CA GLN A 202 4.04 -17.70 -14.16
C GLN A 202 5.43 -17.09 -14.44
N SER A 203 5.49 -16.12 -15.36
CA SER A 203 6.74 -15.41 -15.66
C SER A 203 7.27 -14.67 -14.44
N LYS A 204 6.41 -13.98 -13.67
CA LYS A 204 6.83 -13.25 -12.47
C LYS A 204 7.22 -14.17 -11.32
N GLU A 205 6.51 -15.27 -11.11
CA GLU A 205 6.89 -16.26 -10.09
C GLU A 205 8.26 -16.86 -10.37
N SER A 206 8.56 -17.19 -11.63
CA SER A 206 9.86 -17.78 -12.02
C SER A 206 11.05 -16.83 -11.87
N SER A 207 10.86 -15.51 -12.03
CA SER A 207 11.91 -14.51 -11.82
C SER A 207 11.94 -13.94 -10.39
N LEU A 208 10.94 -14.27 -9.55
CA LEU A 208 10.65 -13.55 -8.32
C LEU A 208 11.84 -13.48 -7.34
N THR A 209 12.55 -14.59 -7.17
CA THR A 209 13.71 -14.68 -6.28
C THR A 209 14.86 -13.80 -6.75
N LYS A 210 15.13 -13.78 -8.07
CA LYS A 210 16.17 -12.94 -8.67
C LYS A 210 15.79 -11.46 -8.58
N ASP A 211 14.52 -11.15 -8.83
CA ASP A 211 13.99 -9.80 -8.73
C ASP A 211 14.05 -9.27 -7.29
N LEU A 212 13.82 -10.14 -6.29
CA LEU A 212 13.96 -9.80 -4.87
C LEU A 212 15.42 -9.47 -4.54
N GLN A 213 16.37 -10.29 -4.97
CA GLN A 213 17.80 -10.05 -4.72
C GLN A 213 18.25 -8.71 -5.32
N LYS A 214 17.83 -8.42 -6.55
CA LYS A 214 18.11 -7.12 -7.18
C LYS A 214 17.51 -5.97 -6.37
N SER A 215 16.22 -6.08 -6.03
CA SER A 215 15.50 -5.06 -5.26
C SER A 215 16.13 -4.82 -3.90
N TYR A 216 16.58 -5.89 -3.24
CA TYR A 216 17.29 -5.84 -1.96
C TYR A 216 18.60 -5.04 -2.09
N LEU A 217 19.44 -5.34 -3.08
CA LEU A 217 20.68 -4.60 -3.32
C LEU A 217 20.44 -3.13 -3.69
N ASP A 218 19.44 -2.87 -4.52
CA ASP A 218 19.06 -1.51 -4.91
C ASP A 218 18.61 -0.69 -3.69
N VAL A 219 17.78 -1.26 -2.82
CA VAL A 219 17.34 -0.64 -1.56
C VAL A 219 18.51 -0.44 -0.62
N LEU A 220 19.39 -1.44 -0.43
CA LEU A 220 20.58 -1.30 0.41
C LEU A 220 21.51 -0.18 -0.06
N SER A 221 21.77 -0.10 -1.37
CA SER A 221 22.57 0.97 -1.97
C SER A 221 21.94 2.34 -1.71
N TRP A 222 20.62 2.44 -1.87
CA TRP A 222 19.86 3.65 -1.53
C TRP A 222 19.95 4.00 -0.04
N LEU A 223 19.84 3.01 0.87
CA LEU A 223 19.97 3.22 2.32
C LEU A 223 21.34 3.80 2.69
N VAL A 224 22.42 3.20 2.20
CA VAL A 224 23.79 3.69 2.46
C VAL A 224 23.97 5.12 1.95
N ARG A 225 23.36 5.45 0.80
CA ARG A 225 23.35 6.82 0.27
C ARG A 225 22.53 7.77 1.13
N MET A 226 21.39 7.34 1.66
CA MET A 226 20.60 8.14 2.61
C MET A 226 21.40 8.43 3.88
N GLU A 227 22.06 7.42 4.46
CA GLU A 227 22.89 7.61 5.66
C GLU A 227 24.06 8.57 5.42
N SER A 228 24.72 8.48 4.26
CA SER A 228 25.91 9.30 3.97
C SER A 228 25.61 10.73 3.51
N ASN A 229 24.53 10.96 2.76
CA ASN A 229 24.25 12.27 2.12
C ASN A 229 23.28 13.15 2.90
N VAL A 230 22.51 12.59 3.83
CA VAL A 230 21.58 13.38 4.64
C VAL A 230 22.29 14.05 5.83
N THR A 231 23.45 13.55 6.25
CA THR A 231 24.19 14.02 7.43
C THR A 231 25.37 14.95 7.12
N THR A 232 25.71 15.16 5.84
CA THR A 232 26.87 15.97 5.43
C THR A 232 26.43 17.36 4.97
N ASP A 233 26.81 18.38 5.75
CA ASP A 233 26.64 19.79 5.41
C ASP A 233 27.90 20.31 4.69
N ASP A 234 27.89 20.29 3.36
CA ASP A 234 28.96 20.91 2.57
C ASP A 234 28.72 22.43 2.46
N SER A 235 29.56 23.21 3.14
CA SER A 235 29.47 24.67 3.30
C SER A 235 29.76 25.52 2.04
N ASN A 236 29.73 24.94 0.84
CA ASN A 236 30.06 25.62 -0.42
C ASN A 236 28.81 25.99 -1.25
N GLN A 237 28.63 27.27 -1.59
CA GLN A 237 27.44 27.77 -2.29
C GLN A 237 27.22 27.19 -3.71
N ASN A 238 28.28 26.89 -4.47
CA ASN A 238 28.16 26.18 -5.75
C ASN A 238 27.95 24.66 -5.59
N ALA A 239 28.29 24.10 -4.43
CA ALA A 239 27.93 22.74 -4.06
C ALA A 239 26.43 22.66 -3.71
N LEU A 240 25.84 23.72 -3.16
CA LEU A 240 24.45 23.75 -2.70
C LEU A 240 23.43 23.35 -3.78
N LEU A 241 23.55 23.85 -5.02
CA LEU A 241 22.60 23.50 -6.08
C LEU A 241 22.72 22.02 -6.50
N ASN A 242 23.94 21.55 -6.69
CA ASN A 242 24.21 20.16 -7.06
C ASN A 242 23.77 19.22 -5.92
N ASP A 243 23.97 19.64 -4.68
CA ASP A 243 23.52 18.95 -3.48
C ASP A 243 21.99 18.87 -3.40
N VAL A 244 21.28 19.99 -3.63
CA VAL A 244 19.80 20.03 -3.70
C VAL A 244 19.27 19.08 -4.78
N LEU A 245 19.87 19.07 -5.98
CA LEU A 245 19.47 18.17 -7.06
C LEU A 245 19.76 16.70 -6.74
N LYS A 246 20.93 16.41 -6.15
CA LYS A 246 21.32 15.06 -5.70
C LYS A 246 20.37 14.54 -4.63
N LYS A 247 20.05 15.36 -3.62
CA LYS A 247 19.10 15.06 -2.55
C LYS A 247 17.69 14.86 -3.12
N THR A 248 17.23 15.69 -4.06
CA THR A 248 15.95 15.48 -4.76
C THR A 248 15.88 14.11 -5.43
N SER A 249 16.94 13.76 -6.18
CA SER A 249 17.02 12.47 -6.87
C SER A 249 16.98 11.32 -5.87
N LEU A 250 17.71 11.43 -4.76
CA LEU A 250 17.75 10.40 -3.72
C LEU A 250 16.39 10.21 -3.02
N LEU A 251 15.68 11.30 -2.73
CA LEU A 251 14.32 11.24 -2.18
C LEU A 251 13.33 10.62 -3.16
N MET A 252 13.41 10.97 -4.44
CA MET A 252 12.53 10.36 -5.45
C MET A 252 12.89 8.90 -5.72
N GLN A 253 14.17 8.53 -5.65
CA GLN A 253 14.62 7.16 -5.84
C GLN A 253 14.03 6.21 -4.79
N GLY A 254 14.07 6.56 -3.51
CA GLY A 254 13.47 5.73 -2.45
C GLY A 254 11.95 5.58 -2.61
N LEU A 255 11.27 6.64 -3.04
CA LEU A 255 9.85 6.60 -3.36
C LEU A 255 9.55 5.63 -4.53
N LEU A 256 10.36 5.68 -5.60
CA LEU A 256 10.23 4.77 -6.74
C LEU A 256 10.49 3.31 -6.36
N HIS A 257 11.49 3.05 -5.50
CA HIS A 257 11.69 1.72 -4.94
C HIS A 257 10.44 1.27 -4.17
N ALA A 258 9.89 2.11 -3.29
CA ALA A 258 8.68 1.77 -2.55
C ALA A 258 7.49 1.41 -3.48
N TYR A 259 7.22 2.22 -4.51
CA TYR A 259 6.15 1.89 -5.47
C TYR A 259 6.42 0.58 -6.22
N THR A 260 7.66 0.32 -6.62
CA THR A 260 8.04 -0.92 -7.32
C THR A 260 7.76 -2.16 -6.46
N LEU A 261 8.19 -2.15 -5.19
CA LEU A 261 7.94 -3.25 -4.26
C LEU A 261 6.43 -3.41 -3.98
N SER A 262 5.75 -2.30 -3.71
CA SER A 262 4.31 -2.27 -3.42
C SER A 262 3.48 -2.82 -4.57
N HIS A 263 3.76 -2.37 -5.79
CA HIS A 263 3.11 -2.86 -7.00
C HIS A 263 3.36 -4.34 -7.21
N THR A 264 4.59 -4.82 -6.99
CA THR A 264 4.92 -6.24 -7.14
C THR A 264 4.07 -7.09 -6.20
N VAL A 265 4.05 -6.77 -4.91
CA VAL A 265 3.29 -7.52 -3.90
C VAL A 265 1.79 -7.46 -4.18
N LYS A 266 1.24 -6.26 -4.35
CA LYS A 266 -0.20 -6.05 -4.57
C LYS A 266 -0.68 -6.71 -5.86
N THR A 267 0.12 -6.70 -6.93
CA THR A 267 -0.25 -7.35 -8.22
C THR A 267 -0.27 -8.87 -8.08
N LEU A 268 0.75 -9.47 -7.47
CA LEU A 268 0.84 -10.93 -7.34
C LEU A 268 -0.30 -11.46 -6.48
N ILE A 269 -0.53 -10.87 -5.30
CA ILE A 269 -1.66 -11.25 -4.42
C ILE A 269 -3.00 -11.09 -5.17
N SER A 270 -3.19 -9.96 -5.86
CA SER A 270 -4.43 -9.71 -6.63
C SER A 270 -4.63 -10.74 -7.76
N LEU A 271 -3.56 -11.14 -8.45
CA LEU A 271 -3.63 -12.15 -9.52
C LEU A 271 -3.98 -13.53 -8.97
N HIS A 272 -3.34 -13.97 -7.89
CA HIS A 272 -3.68 -15.23 -7.23
C HIS A 272 -5.14 -15.25 -6.77
N SER A 273 -5.60 -14.18 -6.12
CA SER A 273 -6.99 -14.05 -5.68
C SER A 273 -7.97 -14.06 -6.86
N THR A 274 -7.66 -13.35 -7.96
CA THR A 274 -8.55 -13.25 -9.13
C THR A 274 -8.60 -14.54 -9.94
N LEU A 275 -7.47 -15.22 -10.09
CA LEU A 275 -7.37 -16.51 -10.79
C LEU A 275 -7.78 -17.69 -9.90
N GLN A 276 -8.06 -17.45 -8.62
CA GLN A 276 -8.39 -18.47 -7.61
C GLN A 276 -7.30 -19.55 -7.51
N LEU A 277 -6.03 -19.13 -7.61
CA LEU A 277 -4.86 -19.99 -7.51
C LEU A 277 -4.20 -19.83 -6.14
N ALA A 278 -3.97 -20.92 -5.44
CA ALA A 278 -3.25 -20.91 -4.17
C ALA A 278 -1.82 -20.36 -4.36
N ILE A 279 -1.39 -19.51 -3.43
CA ILE A 279 -0.01 -19.00 -3.38
C ILE A 279 0.87 -20.10 -2.78
N LYS A 280 1.94 -20.47 -3.47
CA LYS A 280 2.95 -21.42 -2.93
C LYS A 280 3.67 -20.79 -1.73
N SER A 281 4.00 -21.60 -0.73
CA SER A 281 4.68 -21.13 0.49
C SER A 281 5.96 -20.33 0.18
N GLU A 282 6.79 -20.82 -0.76
CA GLU A 282 8.01 -20.12 -1.20
C GLU A 282 7.73 -18.72 -1.75
N CYS A 283 6.69 -18.60 -2.59
CA CYS A 283 6.26 -17.32 -3.15
C CYS A 283 5.79 -16.38 -2.03
N MET A 284 4.98 -16.89 -1.10
CA MET A 284 4.47 -16.10 0.03
C MET A 284 5.58 -15.58 0.93
N LEU A 285 6.60 -16.39 1.23
CA LEU A 285 7.78 -15.98 2.01
C LEU A 285 8.54 -14.86 1.31
N ILE A 286 8.68 -14.91 -0.03
CA ILE A 286 9.29 -13.84 -0.81
C ILE A 286 8.43 -12.57 -0.75
N LEU A 287 7.10 -12.66 -0.84
CA LEU A 287 6.19 -11.50 -0.70
C LEU A 287 6.33 -10.83 0.68
N TYR A 288 6.55 -11.61 1.74
CA TYR A 288 6.90 -11.07 3.06
C TYR A 288 8.23 -10.32 3.05
N ARG A 289 9.26 -10.81 2.35
CA ARG A 289 10.55 -10.08 2.20
C ARG A 289 10.37 -8.74 1.49
N TYR A 290 9.56 -8.69 0.43
CA TYR A 290 9.20 -7.43 -0.23
C TYR A 290 8.50 -6.47 0.74
N THR A 291 7.61 -7.00 1.56
CA THR A 291 6.84 -6.22 2.55
C THR A 291 7.74 -5.65 3.66
N GLU A 292 8.72 -6.42 4.12
CA GLU A 292 9.73 -5.90 5.06
C GLU A 292 10.56 -4.79 4.44
N LEU A 293 10.99 -4.94 3.18
CA LEU A 293 11.75 -3.90 2.47
C LEU A 293 10.96 -2.60 2.31
N LEU A 294 9.64 -2.67 2.11
CA LEU A 294 8.77 -1.49 2.13
C LEU A 294 8.85 -0.74 3.47
N LYS A 295 8.84 -1.49 4.58
CA LYS A 295 8.92 -0.91 5.93
C LYS A 295 10.31 -0.43 6.29
N VAL A 296 11.35 -1.02 5.73
CA VAL A 296 12.73 -0.49 5.80
C VAL A 296 12.80 0.89 5.15
N ILE A 297 12.24 1.05 3.95
CA ILE A 297 12.19 2.34 3.25
C ILE A 297 11.42 3.38 4.07
N GLU A 298 10.20 3.04 4.52
CA GLU A 298 9.36 3.94 5.33
C GLU A 298 10.07 4.38 6.62
N THR A 299 10.65 3.42 7.34
CA THR A 299 11.37 3.70 8.61
C THR A 299 12.59 4.59 8.38
N THR A 300 13.27 4.45 7.23
CA THR A 300 14.42 5.28 6.89
C THR A 300 14.01 6.74 6.67
N TYR A 301 12.93 6.98 5.93
CA TYR A 301 12.38 8.33 5.79
C TYR A 301 11.96 8.92 7.14
N HIS A 302 11.31 8.12 7.98
CA HIS A 302 10.89 8.56 9.30
C HIS A 302 12.09 8.92 10.20
N ARG A 303 13.13 8.07 10.21
CA ARG A 303 14.36 8.31 10.98
C ARG A 303 15.05 9.61 10.58
N HIS A 304 15.05 9.91 9.28
CA HIS A 304 15.72 11.09 8.72
C HIS A 304 14.79 12.29 8.51
N ALA A 305 13.54 12.25 8.98
CA ALA A 305 12.53 13.26 8.68
C ALA A 305 12.99 14.69 9.02
N MET A 306 13.66 14.87 10.17
CA MET A 306 14.16 16.17 10.60
C MET A 306 15.25 16.72 9.69
N ALA A 307 16.16 15.86 9.22
CA ALA A 307 17.24 16.26 8.32
C ALA A 307 16.73 16.51 6.89
N ILE A 308 15.69 15.78 6.46
CA ILE A 308 15.11 15.94 5.11
C ILE A 308 14.23 17.21 5.01
N ALA A 309 13.57 17.63 6.09
CA ALA A 309 12.58 18.71 6.06
C ALA A 309 13.10 20.05 5.46
N PRO A 310 14.30 20.57 5.81
CA PRO A 310 14.83 21.78 5.18
C PRO A 310 15.07 21.63 3.67
N TYR A 311 15.45 20.43 3.23
CA TYR A 311 15.72 20.15 1.82
C TYR A 311 14.44 20.19 0.99
N PHE A 312 13.30 19.75 1.52
CA PHE A 312 12.01 19.89 0.82
C PHE A 312 11.77 21.36 0.42
N ASN A 313 11.94 22.29 1.35
CA ASN A 313 11.75 23.71 1.07
C ASN A 313 12.74 24.24 0.03
N ALA A 314 14.02 23.88 0.15
CA ALA A 314 15.06 24.31 -0.79
C ALA A 314 14.81 23.79 -2.22
N ILE A 315 14.44 22.51 -2.36
CA ILE A 315 14.16 21.88 -3.64
C ILE A 315 12.92 22.52 -4.30
N MET A 316 11.86 22.72 -3.50
CA MET A 316 10.63 23.35 -3.97
C MET A 316 10.90 24.78 -4.45
N GLN A 317 11.66 25.56 -3.69
CA GLN A 317 12.05 26.91 -4.06
C GLN A 317 12.86 26.93 -5.36
N TYR A 318 13.83 26.02 -5.53
CA TYR A 318 14.63 25.93 -6.76
C TYR A 318 13.75 25.72 -8.00
N HIS A 319 12.82 24.77 -7.94
CA HIS A 319 11.94 24.49 -9.07
C HIS A 319 10.92 25.61 -9.31
N SER A 320 10.39 26.23 -8.26
CA SER A 320 9.51 27.40 -8.39
C SER A 320 10.23 28.59 -9.03
N GLN A 321 11.49 28.84 -8.70
CA GLN A 321 12.30 29.88 -9.34
C GLN A 321 12.56 29.57 -10.83
N ARG A 322 12.79 28.30 -11.19
CA ARG A 322 12.89 27.89 -12.59
C ARG A 322 11.58 28.17 -13.36
N LEU A 323 10.43 27.88 -12.75
CA LEU A 323 9.11 28.15 -13.34
C LEU A 323 8.84 29.66 -13.48
N LEU A 324 9.15 30.46 -12.45
CA LEU A 324 9.00 31.92 -12.45
C LEU A 324 9.79 32.58 -13.58
N LYS A 325 11.02 32.12 -13.84
CA LYS A 325 11.85 32.62 -14.96
C LYS A 325 11.17 32.39 -16.32
N ILE A 326 10.60 31.20 -16.54
CA ILE A 326 9.92 30.89 -17.80
C ILE A 326 8.66 31.73 -17.97
N ILE A 327 7.88 31.92 -16.89
CA ILE A 327 6.68 32.77 -16.90
C ILE A 327 7.02 34.23 -17.17
N ALA A 328 8.11 34.73 -16.58
CA ALA A 328 8.59 36.09 -16.83
C ALA A 328 8.96 36.29 -18.32
N ILE A 329 9.57 35.30 -18.97
CA ILE A 329 9.86 35.32 -20.41
C ILE A 329 8.56 35.31 -21.23
N ALA A 330 7.60 34.46 -20.87
CA ALA A 330 6.30 34.38 -21.55
C ALA A 330 5.53 35.71 -21.46
N LYS A 331 5.48 36.34 -20.28
CA LYS A 331 4.89 37.68 -20.09
C LYS A 331 5.58 38.73 -20.95
N LYS A 332 6.92 38.75 -20.95
CA LYS A 332 7.71 39.70 -21.75
C LYS A 332 7.34 39.62 -23.23
N ARG A 333 7.20 38.41 -23.79
CA ARG A 333 6.81 38.20 -25.21
C ARG A 333 5.44 38.78 -25.56
N ILE A 334 4.48 38.75 -24.63
CA ILE A 334 3.16 39.37 -24.82
C ILE A 334 3.29 40.90 -24.80
N THR A 335 4.07 41.44 -23.86
CA THR A 335 4.22 42.89 -23.67
C THR A 335 5.16 43.56 -24.67
N SER A 336 6.07 42.82 -25.30
CA SER A 336 7.05 43.33 -26.27
C SER A 336 6.55 43.38 -27.71
N GLY A 337 5.26 43.11 -27.94
CA GLY A 337 4.64 43.28 -29.25
C GLY A 337 4.72 44.73 -29.71
N THR A 338 4.93 44.94 -31.01
CA THR A 338 5.07 46.26 -31.65
C THR A 338 3.81 47.13 -31.54
N ASP A 339 2.64 46.52 -31.31
CA ASP A 339 1.38 47.22 -31.09
C ASP A 339 1.15 47.51 -29.60
N LYS A 340 1.18 48.80 -29.22
CA LYS A 340 0.84 49.27 -27.86
C LYS A 340 -0.64 49.09 -27.48
N ARG A 341 -1.48 48.56 -28.37
CA ARG A 341 -2.89 48.25 -28.11
C ARG A 341 -3.05 46.76 -27.81
N PHE A 342 -3.18 46.43 -26.53
CA PHE A 342 -3.50 45.07 -26.11
C PHE A 342 -4.92 44.71 -26.53
N THR A 343 -5.08 43.51 -27.11
CA THR A 343 -6.40 42.89 -27.28
C THR A 343 -6.90 42.37 -25.93
N ASP A 344 -8.22 42.30 -25.73
CA ASP A 344 -8.82 41.75 -24.49
C ASP A 344 -8.27 40.35 -24.17
N LYS A 345 -8.08 39.52 -25.21
CA LYS A 345 -7.45 38.19 -25.09
C LYS A 345 -6.03 38.24 -24.52
N GLN A 346 -5.21 39.20 -24.93
CA GLN A 346 -3.86 39.36 -24.40
C GLN A 346 -3.87 39.85 -22.94
N VAL A 347 -4.82 40.71 -22.58
CA VAL A 347 -5.01 41.18 -21.20
C VAL A 347 -5.39 40.00 -20.30
N ASP A 348 -6.37 39.19 -20.69
CA ASP A 348 -6.81 38.01 -19.93
C ASP A 348 -5.68 37.00 -19.74
N VAL A 349 -4.92 36.72 -20.80
CA VAL A 349 -3.78 35.79 -20.75
C VAL A 349 -2.66 36.34 -19.87
N LEU A 350 -2.37 37.64 -19.94
CA LEU A 350 -1.39 38.28 -19.08
C LEU A 350 -1.82 38.23 -17.61
N ALA A 351 -3.10 38.49 -17.32
CA ALA A 351 -3.67 38.39 -15.97
C ALA A 351 -3.54 36.97 -15.42
N ALA A 352 -3.80 35.94 -16.23
CA ALA A 352 -3.61 34.55 -15.83
C ALA A 352 -2.14 34.20 -15.56
N LEU A 353 -1.19 34.71 -16.34
CA LEU A 353 0.25 34.53 -16.07
C LEU A 353 0.70 35.26 -14.80
N VAL A 354 0.15 36.44 -14.49
CA VAL A 354 0.39 37.16 -13.23
C VAL A 354 -0.16 36.38 -12.04
N LEU A 355 -1.36 35.78 -12.18
CA LEU A 355 -1.91 34.89 -11.15
C LEU A 355 -1.00 33.68 -10.91
N ALA A 356 -0.53 33.04 -11.98
CA ALA A 356 0.40 31.90 -11.90
C ALA A 356 1.71 32.28 -11.18
N GLU A 357 2.29 33.45 -11.50
CA GLU A 357 3.47 33.99 -10.82
C GLU A 357 3.19 34.25 -9.32
N SER A 358 2.05 34.86 -8.99
CA SER A 358 1.67 35.10 -7.59
C SER A 358 1.53 33.81 -6.78
N CYS A 359 1.07 32.72 -7.39
CA CYS A 359 0.99 31.42 -6.73
C CYS A 359 2.37 30.86 -6.39
N LEU A 360 3.33 30.95 -7.32
CA LEU A 360 4.71 30.44 -7.16
C LEU A 360 5.58 31.29 -6.22
N ASN A 361 5.26 32.58 -6.04
CA ASN A 361 6.00 33.47 -5.14
C ASN A 361 5.76 33.21 -3.65
N GLY A 362 4.90 32.26 -3.27
CA GLY A 362 4.81 31.81 -1.88
C GLY A 362 4.82 30.29 -1.74
N PRO A 363 4.35 29.74 -0.61
CA PRO A 363 4.50 28.32 -0.33
C PRO A 363 3.79 27.47 -1.37
N CYS A 364 4.42 26.38 -1.79
CA CYS A 364 3.88 25.47 -2.81
C CYS A 364 2.87 24.48 -2.22
N THR A 365 1.83 25.01 -1.57
CA THR A 365 0.66 24.24 -1.10
C THR A 365 -0.11 23.66 -2.30
N LYS A 366 -0.85 22.56 -2.09
CA LYS A 366 -1.66 21.91 -3.12
C LYS A 366 -2.64 22.86 -3.80
N GLU A 367 -3.28 23.73 -3.01
CA GLU A 367 -4.27 24.71 -3.47
C GLU A 367 -3.62 25.74 -4.39
N ARG A 368 -2.45 26.28 -4.01
CA ARG A 368 -1.68 27.20 -4.85
C ARG A 368 -1.17 26.53 -6.13
N LEU A 369 -0.73 25.28 -6.07
CA LEU A 369 -0.32 24.52 -7.26
C LEU A 369 -1.51 24.22 -8.19
N LEU A 370 -2.69 23.99 -7.63
CA LEU A 370 -3.93 23.84 -8.39
C LEU A 370 -4.31 25.14 -9.12
N ILE A 371 -4.32 26.27 -8.40
CA ILE A 371 -4.59 27.59 -9.00
C ILE A 371 -3.53 27.92 -10.05
N PHE A 372 -2.25 27.65 -9.75
CA PHE A 372 -1.15 27.78 -10.70
C PHE A 372 -1.42 27.01 -11.99
N ARG A 373 -1.78 25.73 -11.91
CA ARG A 373 -2.07 24.93 -13.10
C ARG A 373 -3.26 25.46 -13.90
N LEU A 374 -4.33 25.89 -13.23
CA LEU A 374 -5.50 26.47 -13.89
C LEU A 374 -5.11 27.75 -14.63
N ALA A 375 -4.46 28.68 -13.92
CA ALA A 375 -3.99 29.95 -14.45
C ALA A 375 -3.00 29.75 -15.60
N PHE A 376 -2.05 28.83 -15.44
CA PHE A 376 -1.06 28.52 -16.48
C PHE A 376 -1.69 27.86 -17.71
N SER A 377 -2.62 26.92 -17.53
CA SER A 377 -3.32 26.26 -18.67
C SER A 377 -4.14 27.25 -19.51
N PHE A 378 -4.64 28.31 -18.88
CA PHE A 378 -5.28 29.42 -19.59
C PHE A 378 -4.24 30.36 -20.20
N GLY A 379 -3.19 30.70 -19.45
CA GLY A 379 -2.11 31.58 -19.88
C GLY A 379 -1.29 31.04 -21.05
N SER A 380 -1.22 29.72 -21.23
CA SER A 380 -0.50 29.08 -22.33
C SER A 380 -1.27 29.05 -23.66
N ARG A 381 -2.54 29.50 -23.70
CA ARG A 381 -3.40 29.40 -24.90
C ARG A 381 -2.90 30.21 -26.10
N LEU A 382 -2.14 31.28 -25.87
CA LEU A 382 -1.53 32.08 -26.96
C LEU A 382 -0.19 31.49 -27.45
N LYS A 383 0.18 30.27 -27.05
CA LYS A 383 1.47 29.63 -27.40
C LYS A 383 2.68 30.53 -27.11
N THR A 384 2.60 31.25 -25.98
CA THR A 384 3.63 32.21 -25.57
C THR A 384 4.90 31.53 -25.08
N CYS A 385 4.80 30.28 -24.63
CA CYS A 385 5.91 29.40 -24.30
C CYS A 385 6.26 28.53 -25.51
N ARG A 386 7.56 28.33 -25.74
CA ARG A 386 8.08 27.40 -26.75
C ARG A 386 7.96 25.95 -26.27
N ASP A 387 8.08 24.99 -27.18
CA ASP A 387 7.93 23.57 -26.84
C ASP A 387 8.98 23.08 -25.82
N ASP A 388 10.23 23.55 -25.93
CA ASP A 388 11.30 23.26 -24.96
C ASP A 388 11.01 23.84 -23.56
N GLU A 389 10.46 25.06 -23.52
CA GLU A 389 10.01 25.70 -22.28
C GLU A 389 8.83 24.96 -21.66
N MET A 390 7.89 24.47 -22.47
CA MET A 390 6.75 23.66 -22.02
C MET A 390 7.23 22.34 -21.39
N ILE A 391 8.18 21.66 -22.02
CA ILE A 391 8.79 20.44 -21.45
C ILE A 391 9.47 20.77 -20.11
N ALA A 392 10.23 21.87 -20.04
CA ALA A 392 10.89 22.31 -18.82
C ALA A 392 9.90 22.64 -17.69
N ILE A 393 8.76 23.26 -18.01
CA ILE A 393 7.67 23.55 -17.08
C ILE A 393 7.06 22.25 -16.56
N GLU A 394 6.70 21.32 -17.45
CA GLU A 394 6.11 20.05 -17.06
C GLU A 394 7.02 19.23 -16.16
N GLU A 395 8.33 19.24 -16.44
CA GLU A 395 9.34 18.55 -15.65
C GLU A 395 9.46 19.18 -14.24
N ALA A 396 9.59 20.50 -14.16
CA ALA A 396 9.71 21.21 -12.88
C ALA A 396 8.43 21.09 -12.05
N LEU A 397 7.26 21.26 -12.67
CA LEU A 397 5.97 21.14 -12.01
C LEU A 397 5.73 19.73 -11.46
N ARG A 398 6.08 18.69 -12.23
CA ARG A 398 5.98 17.29 -11.78
C ARG A 398 6.84 17.02 -10.54
N LYS A 399 8.03 17.60 -10.46
CA LYS A 399 8.91 17.50 -9.29
C LYS A 399 8.31 18.22 -8.09
N VAL A 400 7.87 19.47 -8.27
CA VAL A 400 7.23 20.29 -7.22
C VAL A 400 6.01 19.58 -6.64
N GLU A 401 5.13 19.06 -7.48
CA GLU A 401 3.92 18.37 -7.01
C GLU A 401 4.22 17.05 -6.31
N SER A 402 5.21 16.29 -6.82
CA SER A 402 5.60 15.04 -6.18
C SER A 402 6.19 15.25 -4.80
N LEU A 403 6.87 16.38 -4.59
CA LEU A 403 7.40 16.78 -3.29
C LEU A 403 6.31 17.36 -2.39
N ALA A 404 5.38 18.17 -2.93
CA ALA A 404 4.25 18.71 -2.18
C ALA A 404 3.33 17.62 -1.61
N SER A 405 3.18 16.50 -2.31
CA SER A 405 2.41 15.34 -1.85
C SER A 405 3.31 14.16 -1.44
N PHE A 406 4.57 14.40 -1.07
CA PHE A 406 5.55 13.34 -0.86
C PHE A 406 5.14 12.38 0.24
N SER A 407 4.75 12.92 1.40
CA SER A 407 4.34 12.12 2.56
C SER A 407 3.15 11.21 2.24
N GLU A 408 2.16 11.72 1.50
CA GLU A 408 1.01 10.92 1.07
C GLU A 408 1.38 9.83 0.07
N LYS A 409 2.24 10.14 -0.90
CA LYS A 409 2.74 9.15 -1.86
C LYS A 409 3.57 8.07 -1.18
N LEU A 410 4.43 8.45 -0.24
CA LEU A 410 5.23 7.52 0.54
C LEU A 410 4.32 6.61 1.37
N HIS A 411 3.35 7.18 2.09
CA HIS A 411 2.39 6.41 2.87
C HIS A 411 1.58 5.44 1.98
N ALA A 412 1.08 5.90 0.83
CA ALA A 412 0.34 5.04 -0.10
C ALA A 412 1.19 3.91 -0.71
N ALA A 413 2.48 4.17 -0.99
CA ALA A 413 3.41 3.16 -1.47
C ALA A 413 3.73 2.12 -0.39
N CYS A 414 3.97 2.57 0.85
CA CYS A 414 4.34 1.72 1.97
C CYS A 414 3.14 1.13 2.74
N ASP A 415 1.90 1.44 2.35
CA ASP A 415 0.68 0.87 2.95
C ASP A 415 0.57 -0.63 2.69
N THR A 416 0.64 -1.38 3.78
CA THR A 416 0.55 -2.85 3.82
C THR A 416 -0.75 -3.34 4.45
N THR A 417 -1.79 -2.51 4.47
CA THR A 417 -3.14 -2.89 4.97
C THR A 417 -3.67 -4.17 4.34
N PHE A 418 -3.28 -4.51 3.10
CA PHE A 418 -3.64 -5.77 2.44
C PHE A 418 -3.25 -7.04 3.24
N LEU A 419 -2.24 -6.98 4.11
CA LEU A 419 -1.85 -8.11 4.96
C LEU A 419 -2.95 -8.54 5.95
N TYR A 420 -3.89 -7.66 6.28
CA TYR A 420 -5.03 -8.01 7.13
C TYR A 420 -5.81 -9.21 6.58
N TRP A 421 -5.99 -9.29 5.25
CA TRP A 421 -6.69 -10.40 4.62
C TRP A 421 -5.82 -11.65 4.43
N GLU A 422 -4.49 -11.47 4.40
CA GLU A 422 -3.51 -12.57 4.25
C GLU A 422 -2.92 -13.04 5.60
N GLN A 423 -3.54 -12.66 6.72
CA GLN A 423 -3.00 -12.89 8.07
C GLN A 423 -2.70 -14.36 8.40
N ASN A 424 -3.44 -15.31 7.81
CA ASN A 424 -3.24 -16.73 8.03
C ASN A 424 -1.85 -17.22 7.57
N SER A 425 -1.25 -16.53 6.59
CA SER A 425 0.08 -16.85 6.08
C SER A 425 1.20 -16.36 7.00
N PHE A 426 0.90 -15.55 8.02
CA PHE A 426 1.89 -15.06 8.99
C PHE A 426 2.53 -16.21 9.78
N ARG A 427 1.76 -17.28 10.04
CA ARG A 427 2.30 -18.53 10.60
C ARG A 427 3.48 -19.06 9.79
N LEU A 428 3.36 -19.11 8.46
CA LEU A 428 4.39 -19.65 7.57
C LEU A 428 5.67 -18.82 7.67
N TYR A 429 5.51 -17.50 7.73
CA TYR A 429 6.61 -16.57 7.91
C TYR A 429 7.37 -16.81 9.23
N LEU A 430 6.65 -16.97 10.34
CA LEU A 430 7.26 -17.18 11.67
C LEU A 430 8.04 -18.50 11.72
N GLN A 431 7.48 -19.55 11.16
CA GLN A 431 8.13 -20.85 11.07
C GLN A 431 9.40 -20.77 10.21
N ASP A 432 9.35 -20.11 9.05
CA ASP A 432 10.52 -19.90 8.19
C ASP A 432 11.61 -19.06 8.87
N LEU A 433 11.22 -17.99 9.57
CA LEU A 433 12.15 -17.14 10.31
C LEU A 433 12.90 -17.94 11.38
N PHE A 434 12.18 -18.76 12.14
CA PHE A 434 12.76 -19.66 13.14
C PHE A 434 13.66 -20.73 12.50
N LEU A 435 13.28 -21.24 11.33
CA LEU A 435 14.05 -22.24 10.59
C LEU A 435 15.35 -21.70 10.01
N THR A 436 15.33 -20.46 9.56
CA THR A 436 16.43 -19.88 8.79
C THR A 436 17.37 -19.03 9.66
N VAL A 437 16.88 -18.44 10.76
CA VAL A 437 17.62 -17.57 11.70
C VAL A 437 18.44 -16.49 10.98
N ARG A 438 17.87 -15.91 9.93
CA ARG A 438 18.50 -14.81 9.18
C ARG A 438 17.85 -13.48 9.53
N ASP A 439 18.68 -12.56 10.01
CA ASP A 439 18.34 -11.17 10.36
C ASP A 439 17.11 -11.05 11.28
N PRO A 440 17.17 -11.52 12.54
CA PRO A 440 16.07 -11.47 13.50
C PRO A 440 15.37 -10.11 13.66
N HIS A 441 16.10 -9.00 13.49
CA HIS A 441 15.57 -7.65 13.54
C HIS A 441 14.47 -7.36 12.51
N ARG A 442 14.32 -8.21 11.49
CA ARG A 442 13.20 -8.17 10.54
C ARG A 442 11.84 -8.24 11.20
N LEU A 443 11.75 -8.82 12.40
CA LEU A 443 10.52 -8.82 13.20
C LEU A 443 9.97 -7.40 13.40
N HIS A 444 10.81 -6.39 13.59
CA HIS A 444 10.34 -5.01 13.71
C HIS A 444 9.58 -4.53 12.47
N PHE A 445 10.07 -4.87 11.28
CA PHE A 445 9.48 -4.44 10.02
C PHE A 445 8.17 -5.16 9.73
N ILE A 446 8.09 -6.48 9.99
CA ILE A 446 6.85 -7.21 9.74
C ILE A 446 5.74 -6.84 10.72
N PHE A 447 6.06 -6.62 12.01
CA PHE A 447 5.07 -6.12 12.98
C PHE A 447 4.62 -4.69 12.66
N ALA A 448 5.51 -3.84 12.13
CA ALA A 448 5.12 -2.55 11.58
C ALA A 448 4.15 -2.71 10.39
N ALA A 449 4.40 -3.66 9.49
CA ALA A 449 3.53 -3.93 8.34
C ALA A 449 2.15 -4.45 8.75
N LEU A 450 2.08 -5.37 9.71
CA LEU A 450 0.81 -5.91 10.21
C LEU A 450 -0.06 -4.84 10.90
N ARG A 451 0.57 -3.79 11.45
CA ARG A 451 -0.09 -2.69 12.16
C ARG A 451 -0.77 -1.67 11.22
N ASP A 452 -0.39 -1.60 9.94
CA ASP A 452 -0.93 -0.58 9.01
C ASP A 452 -2.46 -0.57 8.93
N CYS A 453 -3.08 -1.74 9.03
CA CYS A 453 -4.54 -1.87 8.99
C CYS A 453 -5.27 -1.14 10.13
N VAL A 454 -4.58 -0.73 11.21
CA VAL A 454 -5.19 -0.07 12.38
C VAL A 454 -5.90 1.23 11.98
N SER A 455 -5.38 2.01 11.04
CA SER A 455 -6.04 3.24 10.57
C SER A 455 -7.40 2.92 9.93
N SER A 456 -7.45 1.87 9.11
CA SER A 456 -8.66 1.37 8.47
C SER A 456 -9.64 0.80 9.51
N LEU A 457 -9.16 0.04 10.49
CA LEU A 457 -9.99 -0.48 11.59
C LEU A 457 -10.60 0.65 12.43
N ARG A 458 -9.89 1.78 12.62
CA ARG A 458 -10.41 2.98 13.28
C ARG A 458 -11.47 3.72 12.47
N ALA A 459 -11.41 3.61 11.14
CA ALA A 459 -12.40 4.22 10.26
C ALA A 459 -13.73 3.45 10.24
N ILE A 460 -13.75 2.19 10.71
CA ILE A 460 -14.96 1.37 10.76
C ILE A 460 -16.02 2.03 11.65
N ARG A 461 -17.28 1.93 11.20
CA ARG A 461 -18.47 2.49 11.88
C ARG A 461 -19.48 1.44 12.34
N HIS A 462 -19.38 0.19 11.87
CA HIS A 462 -20.38 -0.85 12.15
C HIS A 462 -20.17 -1.60 13.48
N ASP A 463 -18.96 -1.54 14.05
CA ASP A 463 -18.63 -2.07 15.38
C ASP A 463 -17.64 -1.09 16.06
N LYS A 464 -17.42 -1.26 17.36
CA LYS A 464 -16.46 -0.47 18.14
C LYS A 464 -15.04 -0.73 17.65
N PRO A 465 -14.30 0.27 17.16
CA PRO A 465 -12.96 0.08 16.64
C PRO A 465 -11.99 -0.57 17.62
N GLU A 466 -12.10 -0.25 18.91
CA GLU A 466 -11.23 -0.78 19.96
C GLU A 466 -11.35 -2.31 20.06
N LYS A 467 -12.57 -2.83 19.90
CA LYS A 467 -12.84 -4.27 19.92
C LYS A 467 -12.21 -4.96 18.71
N LEU A 468 -12.36 -4.39 17.51
CA LEU A 468 -11.78 -4.96 16.28
C LEU A 468 -10.25 -4.99 16.32
N ILE A 469 -9.63 -3.89 16.76
CA ILE A 469 -8.18 -3.81 16.92
C ILE A 469 -7.69 -4.82 17.95
N LYS A 470 -8.39 -4.96 19.08
CA LYS A 470 -8.04 -5.93 20.12
C LYS A 470 -8.15 -7.37 19.62
N THR A 471 -9.21 -7.71 18.89
CA THR A 471 -9.37 -9.06 18.30
C THR A 471 -8.22 -9.38 17.35
N TYR A 472 -7.93 -8.49 16.40
CA TYR A 472 -6.85 -8.69 15.44
C TYR A 472 -5.47 -8.77 16.11
N LYS A 473 -5.18 -7.88 17.07
CA LYS A 473 -3.96 -7.94 17.88
C LYS A 473 -3.82 -9.29 18.58
N ASN A 474 -4.88 -9.78 19.22
CA ASN A 474 -4.85 -11.06 19.93
C ASN A 474 -4.60 -12.24 18.97
N GLU A 475 -5.15 -12.22 17.75
CA GLU A 475 -4.90 -13.22 16.72
C GLU A 475 -3.42 -13.25 16.29
N ILE A 476 -2.85 -12.08 15.97
CA ILE A 476 -1.44 -11.95 15.60
C ILE A 476 -0.52 -12.39 16.74
N MET A 477 -0.80 -11.94 17.97
CA MET A 477 0.01 -12.29 19.15
C MET A 477 -0.09 -13.77 19.48
N LYS A 478 -1.27 -14.40 19.31
CA LYS A 478 -1.44 -15.85 19.47
C LYS A 478 -0.61 -16.63 18.46
N MET A 479 -0.58 -16.19 17.19
CA MET A 479 0.29 -16.83 16.19
C MET A 479 1.77 -16.66 16.52
N PHE A 480 2.18 -15.48 16.99
CA PHE A 480 3.56 -15.21 17.41
C PHE A 480 3.99 -16.09 18.58
N ASP A 481 3.12 -16.21 19.59
CA ASP A 481 3.37 -17.11 20.71
C ASP A 481 3.48 -18.57 20.24
N GLN A 482 2.45 -19.09 19.58
CA GLN A 482 2.34 -20.50 19.24
C GLN A 482 3.39 -21.01 18.24
N PHE A 483 3.75 -20.19 17.24
CA PHE A 483 4.60 -20.66 16.12
C PHE A 483 6.02 -20.13 16.16
N PHE A 484 6.36 -19.27 17.12
CA PHE A 484 7.70 -18.72 17.26
C PHE A 484 8.20 -18.78 18.71
N LEU A 485 7.51 -18.17 19.67
CA LEU A 485 8.01 -18.12 21.05
C LEU A 485 8.06 -19.51 21.71
N GLN A 486 7.00 -20.31 21.58
CA GLN A 486 6.97 -21.65 22.19
C GLN A 486 8.05 -22.58 21.62
N GLU A 487 8.31 -22.51 20.31
CA GLU A 487 9.40 -23.26 19.68
C GLU A 487 10.78 -22.79 20.15
N LEU A 488 10.95 -21.49 20.35
CA LEU A 488 12.18 -20.90 20.89
C LEU A 488 12.41 -21.29 22.35
N PHE A 489 11.36 -21.23 23.19
CA PHE A 489 11.39 -21.66 24.58
C PHE A 489 11.84 -23.11 24.70
N LYS A 490 11.18 -24.00 23.97
CA LYS A 490 11.49 -25.42 23.94
C LYS A 490 12.92 -25.68 23.48
N THR A 491 13.37 -25.00 22.43
CA THR A 491 14.72 -25.21 21.88
C THR A 491 15.81 -24.81 22.86
N ILE A 492 15.64 -23.67 23.56
CA ILE A 492 16.60 -23.22 24.58
C ILE A 492 16.57 -24.15 25.78
N GLU A 493 15.38 -24.54 26.25
CA GLU A 493 15.23 -25.45 27.39
C GLU A 493 15.85 -26.83 27.11
N ASP A 494 15.59 -27.41 25.93
CA ASP A 494 16.15 -28.70 25.52
C ASP A 494 17.67 -28.63 25.38
N ASP A 495 18.20 -27.53 24.83
CA ASP A 495 19.66 -27.30 24.74
C ASP A 495 20.30 -27.20 26.14
N LEU A 496 19.70 -26.44 27.05
CA LEU A 496 20.19 -26.32 28.43
C LEU A 496 20.17 -27.66 29.18
N ARG A 497 19.13 -28.48 29.00
CA ARG A 497 19.06 -29.84 29.56
C ARG A 497 20.17 -30.71 28.99
N CYS A 498 20.35 -30.70 27.67
CA CYS A 498 21.38 -31.50 27.01
C CYS A 498 22.80 -31.10 27.40
N LEU A 499 23.03 -29.82 27.73
CA LEU A 499 24.30 -29.30 28.24
C LEU A 499 24.52 -29.69 29.71
N CYS A 500 23.50 -29.55 30.56
CA CYS A 500 23.58 -29.93 31.97
C CYS A 500 23.88 -31.43 32.12
N HIS A 501 23.23 -32.29 31.33
CA HIS A 501 23.48 -33.74 31.36
C HIS A 501 24.63 -34.21 30.45
N ALA A 502 25.42 -33.29 29.86
CA ALA A 502 26.49 -33.66 28.94
C ALA A 502 27.57 -34.56 29.58
N HIS A 503 27.72 -34.50 30.91
CA HIS A 503 28.65 -35.33 31.68
C HIS A 503 28.17 -36.77 31.90
N LEU A 504 26.90 -37.09 31.62
CA LEU A 504 26.29 -38.43 31.82
C LEU A 504 26.27 -39.30 30.55
N GLU A 505 26.35 -38.70 29.35
CA GLU A 505 26.34 -39.41 28.07
C GLU A 505 27.75 -39.58 27.49
N VAL A 506 28.43 -40.70 27.80
CA VAL A 506 29.75 -41.07 27.24
C VAL A 506 29.64 -41.70 25.83
N GLY A 507 28.46 -41.68 25.20
CA GLY A 507 28.19 -42.36 23.93
C GLY A 507 27.91 -41.43 22.75
N ASP A 508 28.87 -41.33 21.83
CA ASP A 508 28.70 -41.02 20.40
C ASP A 508 28.01 -39.68 20.04
N ARG A 509 28.44 -38.60 20.70
CA ARG A 509 28.30 -37.23 20.16
C ARG A 509 29.46 -36.96 19.20
N SER A 510 29.31 -37.43 17.96
CA SER A 510 30.03 -36.83 16.85
C SER A 510 29.84 -35.31 16.93
N VAL A 511 30.96 -34.57 16.97
CA VAL A 511 31.03 -33.09 16.90
C VAL A 511 30.29 -32.53 15.66
N PHE A 512 29.84 -33.40 14.76
CA PHE A 512 29.12 -33.12 13.52
C PHE A 512 27.63 -33.51 13.52
N LYS A 513 26.99 -33.83 14.66
CA LYS A 513 25.51 -33.98 14.71
C LYS A 513 24.85 -32.59 14.83
N PRO A 514 24.16 -32.08 13.80
CA PRO A 514 23.75 -30.67 13.64
C PRO A 514 22.39 -30.37 14.28
N ASN A 515 22.11 -30.87 15.49
CA ASN A 515 20.75 -30.82 16.03
C ASN A 515 20.40 -29.56 16.82
N PHE A 516 21.37 -28.72 17.20
CA PHE A 516 21.10 -27.45 17.87
C PHE A 516 21.38 -26.28 16.93
N ARG A 517 20.31 -25.59 16.52
CA ARG A 517 20.41 -24.35 15.76
C ARG A 517 20.81 -23.22 16.69
N ASP A 518 21.75 -22.38 16.27
CA ASP A 518 22.08 -21.17 17.03
C ASP A 518 20.90 -20.18 16.99
N VAL A 519 20.21 -20.05 18.11
CA VAL A 519 19.06 -19.15 18.31
C VAL A 519 19.43 -17.87 19.04
N THR A 520 20.70 -17.71 19.44
CA THR A 520 21.22 -16.54 20.15
C THR A 520 20.89 -15.21 19.46
N PRO A 521 20.92 -15.11 18.11
CA PRO A 521 20.55 -13.87 17.42
C PRO A 521 19.13 -13.34 17.74
N PHE A 522 18.19 -14.19 18.17
CA PHE A 522 16.86 -13.74 18.60
C PHE A 522 16.85 -13.01 19.95
N LEU A 523 17.85 -13.27 20.79
CA LEU A 523 17.99 -12.64 22.12
C LEU A 523 18.51 -11.20 22.01
N ASP A 524 19.23 -10.90 20.93
CA ASP A 524 19.73 -9.56 20.63
C ASP A 524 18.66 -8.62 20.03
N VAL A 525 17.48 -9.17 19.71
CA VAL A 525 16.37 -8.38 19.18
C VAL A 525 15.83 -7.47 20.28
N LYS A 526 15.90 -6.15 20.01
CA LYS A 526 15.31 -5.13 20.88
C LYS A 526 13.80 -5.33 21.03
N PRO A 527 13.16 -4.77 22.08
CA PRO A 527 11.71 -4.89 22.26
C PRO A 527 10.93 -4.51 20.99
N ILE A 528 10.11 -5.44 20.52
CA ILE A 528 9.32 -5.30 19.31
C ILE A 528 8.02 -4.58 19.66
N ARG A 529 7.71 -3.50 18.93
CA ARG A 529 6.43 -2.82 19.09
C ARG A 529 5.33 -3.62 18.40
N CYS A 530 4.50 -4.29 19.19
CA CYS A 530 3.31 -5.01 18.75
C CYS A 530 2.08 -4.14 19.04
N PHE A 531 1.62 -3.40 18.02
CA PHE A 531 0.51 -2.44 18.16
C PHE A 531 0.78 -1.35 19.22
N ASP A 532 0.10 -1.45 20.36
CA ASP A 532 0.19 -0.58 21.54
C ASP A 532 1.07 -1.15 22.66
N GLU A 533 1.62 -2.36 22.50
CA GLU A 533 2.50 -3.03 23.48
C GLU A 533 3.92 -3.22 22.93
N PHE A 534 4.86 -3.47 23.84
CA PHE A 534 6.23 -3.86 23.52
C PHE A 534 6.51 -5.28 24.02
N VAL A 535 7.07 -6.12 23.16
CA VAL A 535 7.37 -7.52 23.45
C VAL A 535 8.88 -7.72 23.38
N SER A 536 9.48 -8.08 24.52
CA SER A 536 10.89 -8.49 24.60
C SER A 536 10.99 -9.99 24.46
N ILE A 537 11.66 -10.48 23.40
CA ILE A 537 11.88 -11.92 23.22
C ILE A 537 12.72 -12.47 24.38
N LYS A 538 13.82 -11.79 24.71
CA LYS A 538 14.68 -12.14 25.84
C LYS A 538 13.90 -12.22 27.15
N GLY A 539 13.13 -11.18 27.47
CA GLY A 539 12.33 -11.14 28.72
C GLY A 539 11.23 -12.21 28.77
N ALA A 540 10.66 -12.59 27.63
CA ALA A 540 9.68 -13.66 27.56
C ALA A 540 10.32 -15.04 27.85
N ILE A 541 11.56 -15.27 27.38
CA ILE A 541 12.32 -16.48 27.66
C ILE A 541 12.74 -16.54 29.13
N GLU A 542 13.22 -15.42 29.69
CA GLU A 542 13.57 -15.33 31.11
C GLU A 542 12.36 -15.68 31.99
N SER A 543 11.20 -15.05 31.72
CA SER A 543 9.96 -15.33 32.44
C SER A 543 9.49 -16.78 32.30
N TYR A 544 9.69 -17.39 31.13
CA TYR A 544 9.35 -18.80 30.88
C TYR A 544 10.25 -19.74 31.70
N LEU A 545 11.56 -19.56 31.62
CA LEU A 545 12.54 -20.40 32.32
C LEU A 545 12.43 -20.25 33.84
N ASP A 546 12.23 -19.04 34.36
CA ASP A 546 12.00 -18.80 35.80
C ASP A 546 10.79 -19.59 36.30
N LYS A 547 9.67 -19.54 35.55
CA LYS A 547 8.46 -20.29 35.90
C LYS A 547 8.70 -21.79 35.86
N ILE A 548 9.31 -22.28 34.80
CA ILE A 548 9.55 -23.72 34.60
C ILE A 548 10.53 -24.27 35.65
N PHE A 549 11.61 -23.54 35.95
CA PHE A 549 12.57 -23.95 36.98
C PHE A 549 11.94 -23.91 38.37
N TYR A 550 11.09 -22.91 38.68
CA TYR A 550 10.32 -22.91 39.93
C TYR A 550 9.36 -24.11 40.02
N ASP A 551 8.57 -24.36 38.97
CA ASP A 551 7.61 -25.47 38.91
C ASP A 551 8.31 -26.84 39.03
N TYR A 552 9.47 -27.03 38.39
CA TYR A 552 10.23 -28.28 38.52
C TYR A 552 10.91 -28.44 39.88
N THR A 553 11.47 -27.36 40.45
CA THR A 553 12.13 -27.44 41.76
C THR A 553 11.09 -27.68 42.87
N THR A 554 9.86 -27.16 42.72
CA THR A 554 8.75 -27.47 43.65
C THR A 554 8.23 -28.90 43.50
N ALA A 555 8.28 -29.48 42.29
CA ALA A 555 7.85 -30.86 42.04
C ALA A 555 8.88 -31.92 42.45
N SER A 556 10.19 -31.63 42.33
CA SER A 556 11.30 -32.52 42.71
C SER A 556 12.38 -31.72 43.43
N SER A 557 12.30 -31.66 44.76
CA SER A 557 13.28 -30.92 45.58
C SER A 557 14.69 -31.52 45.56
N THR A 558 14.85 -32.75 45.04
CA THR A 558 16.15 -33.43 44.92
C THR A 558 16.98 -32.95 43.73
N ASP A 559 16.34 -32.35 42.71
CA ASP A 559 16.99 -31.95 41.45
C ASP A 559 17.35 -30.46 41.39
N TRP A 560 17.30 -29.77 42.54
CA TRP A 560 17.58 -28.33 42.63
C TRP A 560 18.97 -27.95 42.10
N ASN A 561 19.97 -28.82 42.29
CA ASN A 561 21.33 -28.63 41.78
C ASN A 561 21.36 -28.58 40.25
N THR A 562 20.61 -29.45 39.58
CA THR A 562 20.52 -29.53 38.12
C THR A 562 19.90 -28.26 37.54
N TYR A 563 18.83 -27.74 38.15
CA TYR A 563 18.22 -26.48 37.71
C TYR A 563 19.09 -25.26 38.00
N SER A 564 19.85 -25.27 39.10
CA SER A 564 20.86 -24.24 39.36
C SER A 564 21.98 -24.26 38.31
N GLU A 565 22.41 -25.44 37.85
CA GLU A 565 23.40 -25.58 36.79
C GLU A 565 22.84 -25.11 35.43
N MET A 566 21.61 -25.50 35.08
CA MET A 566 20.93 -25.00 33.88
C MET A 566 20.80 -23.48 33.87
N ARG A 567 20.55 -22.85 35.03
CA ARG A 567 20.54 -21.39 35.16
C ARG A 567 21.91 -20.76 34.87
N ASN A 568 22.99 -21.34 35.42
CA ASN A 568 24.33 -20.86 35.12
C ASN A 568 24.67 -20.99 33.63
N LEU A 569 24.27 -22.09 32.99
CA LEU A 569 24.41 -22.31 31.55
C LEU A 569 23.60 -21.31 30.73
N ALA A 570 22.37 -20.98 31.15
CA ALA A 570 21.53 -19.97 30.50
C ALA A 570 22.19 -18.58 30.51
N SER A 571 22.79 -18.20 31.63
CA SER A 571 23.55 -16.94 31.73
C SER A 571 24.80 -16.95 30.84
N GLN A 572 25.59 -18.03 30.89
CA GLN A 572 26.86 -18.12 30.16
C GLN A 572 26.69 -18.22 28.64
N LYS A 573 25.73 -19.03 28.16
CA LYS A 573 25.54 -19.28 26.73
C LYS A 573 24.65 -18.24 26.06
N TYR A 574 23.55 -17.87 26.73
CA TYR A 574 22.49 -17.05 26.15
C TYR A 574 22.41 -15.63 26.75
N GLY A 575 23.23 -15.32 27.76
CA GLY A 575 23.20 -14.01 28.41
C GLY A 575 21.88 -13.71 29.13
N LEU A 576 21.13 -14.75 29.52
CA LEU A 576 19.83 -14.63 30.20
C LEU A 576 20.04 -14.33 31.69
N ASP A 577 19.25 -13.41 32.23
CA ASP A 577 19.24 -13.08 33.65
C ASP A 577 18.01 -13.73 34.31
N LEU A 578 18.25 -14.79 35.07
CA LEU A 578 17.21 -15.60 35.71
C LEU A 578 17.25 -15.41 37.23
N HIS A 579 16.08 -15.37 37.85
CA HIS A 579 15.94 -15.21 39.29
C HIS A 579 16.29 -16.50 40.05
N GLU A 580 16.72 -16.35 41.31
CA GLU A 580 16.84 -17.51 42.20
C GLU A 580 15.45 -18.01 42.61
N PRO A 581 15.15 -19.31 42.43
CA PRO A 581 13.94 -19.88 43.02
C PRO A 581 14.14 -19.90 44.54
N HIS A 582 13.69 -18.86 45.22
CA HIS A 582 13.60 -18.84 46.67
C HIS A 582 12.49 -19.81 47.11
N LEU A 583 12.81 -21.08 47.24
CA LEU A 583 11.99 -22.02 47.99
C LEU A 583 11.97 -21.57 49.45
N PRO A 584 10.80 -21.57 50.14
CA PRO A 584 10.74 -21.28 51.56
C PRO A 584 11.67 -22.24 52.32
N SER A 585 12.79 -21.73 52.83
CA SER A 585 13.87 -22.48 53.47
C SER A 585 13.56 -22.90 54.91
N LYS A 586 12.33 -23.37 55.17
CA LYS A 586 11.97 -23.99 56.45
C LYS A 586 11.03 -25.16 56.21
N THR A 587 11.43 -26.33 56.72
CA THR A 587 10.72 -27.63 56.81
C THR A 587 10.97 -28.69 55.72
N LEU A 588 12.23 -28.94 55.33
CA LEU A 588 12.59 -30.21 54.65
C LEU A 588 13.68 -31.04 55.36
N GLU A 589 14.37 -30.53 56.40
CA GLU A 589 15.41 -31.28 57.12
C GLU A 589 14.94 -31.93 58.46
N GLN A 590 13.63 -32.00 58.75
CA GLN A 590 13.14 -32.53 60.05
C GLN A 590 12.35 -33.84 60.02
N VAL A 591 12.29 -34.55 58.89
CA VAL A 591 11.78 -35.94 58.87
C VAL A 591 12.62 -36.65 57.81
N VAL A 592 13.61 -37.49 58.13
CA VAL A 592 13.47 -38.81 58.73
C VAL A 592 14.78 -39.15 59.47
N HIS A 593 14.67 -39.46 60.76
CA HIS A 593 15.56 -40.38 61.47
C HIS A 593 14.71 -41.57 61.94
#